data_AF-A0A1V2Q8Z4-F1
#
_entry.id   AF-A0A1V2Q8Z4-F1
#
_cell.length_a   1.000
_cell.length_b   1.000
_cell.length_c   1.000
_cell.angle_alpha   90.00
_cell.angle_beta   90.00
_cell.angle_gamma   90.00
#
_symmetry.space_group_name_H-M   'P 1'
#
loop_
_entity.id
_entity.type
_entity.pdbx_description
1 polymer ?
#
loop_
_entity_poly.entity_id
_entity_poly.type
_entity_poly.pdbx_seq_one_letter_code
_entity_poly.pdbx_strand_id
1 'polypeptide(L)'
;MSPWVRPLALLAEVLLIGVLVCVAALPVLTALPAAAAGAVLLRELVDDGRTPTVRRFVVLLGQAVRDPVAVAVPVVVLAVGVLDVLALLGGLPGASVLGPVIGLALAGVVLVLLRTAARWNPGDRWAVLLAEPSRDWVGYAYLVVALVVAALVIGQAPAFVVVVPGLLVFAAVAVERR
;
A
#
# COMPACT_ATOMS: atom_id res chain seq x y z
N MET A 1 -5.80 32.37 9.35
CA MET A 1 -4.55 31.81 8.76
C MET A 1 -4.41 32.38 7.37
N SER A 2 -3.24 32.93 7.03
CA SER A 2 -2.95 33.47 5.68
C SER A 2 -3.25 32.41 4.60
N PRO A 3 -3.75 32.78 3.42
CA PRO A 3 -4.12 31.85 2.35
C PRO A 3 -2.98 30.91 1.91
N TRP A 4 -1.73 31.29 2.19
CA TRP A 4 -0.53 30.49 1.91
C TRP A 4 -0.19 29.43 2.98
N VAL A 5 -0.77 29.54 4.18
CA VAL A 5 -0.46 28.62 5.31
C VAL A 5 -1.24 27.31 5.19
N ARG A 6 -2.43 27.35 4.59
CA ARG A 6 -3.27 26.15 4.40
C ARG A 6 -2.64 25.10 3.47
N PRO A 7 -2.09 25.46 2.29
CA PRO A 7 -1.41 24.50 1.43
C PRO A 7 -0.19 23.85 2.11
N LEU A 8 0.60 24.63 2.85
CA LEU A 8 1.76 24.09 3.58
C LEU A 8 1.35 23.15 4.72
N ALA A 9 0.27 23.47 5.44
CA ALA A 9 -0.25 22.60 6.48
C ALA A 9 -0.74 21.26 5.90
N LEU A 10 -1.52 21.29 4.83
CA LEU A 10 -1.99 20.08 4.14
C LEU A 10 -0.82 19.25 3.60
N LEU A 11 0.19 19.91 3.01
CA LEU A 11 1.40 19.23 2.55
C LEU A 11 2.11 18.53 3.71
N ALA A 12 2.27 19.22 4.85
CA ALA A 12 2.92 18.65 6.02
C ALA A 12 2.13 17.47 6.62
N GLU A 13 0.79 17.55 6.63
CA GLU A 13 -0.08 16.50 7.12
C GLU A 13 -0.04 15.25 6.23
N VAL A 14 -0.10 15.42 4.90
CA VAL A 14 0.05 14.33 3.94
C VAL A 14 1.45 13.72 4.01
N LEU A 15 2.49 14.56 4.12
CA LEU A 15 3.87 14.11 4.27
C LEU A 15 4.06 13.31 5.56
N LEU A 16 3.47 13.77 6.67
CA LEU A 16 3.51 13.06 7.95
C LEU A 16 2.87 11.66 7.83
N ILE A 17 1.69 11.56 7.21
CA ILE A 17 1.04 10.26 6.97
C ILE A 17 1.96 9.36 6.13
N GLY A 18 2.52 9.88 5.03
CA GLY A 18 3.43 9.14 4.17
C GLY A 18 4.68 8.63 4.89
N VAL A 19 5.30 9.48 5.73
CA VAL A 19 6.47 9.12 6.54
C VAL A 19 6.11 8.05 7.59
N LEU A 20 4.97 8.18 8.28
CA LEU A 20 4.52 7.18 9.25
C LEU A 20 4.28 5.82 8.59
N VAL A 21 3.63 5.79 7.43
CA VAL A 21 3.40 4.57 6.66
C VAL A 21 4.73 3.96 6.21
N CYS A 22 5.63 4.76 5.67
CA CYS A 22 6.96 4.35 5.22
C CYS A 22 7.76 3.70 6.35
N VAL A 23 7.91 4.39 7.49
CA VAL A 23 8.64 3.88 8.65
C VAL A 23 7.98 2.62 9.20
N ALA A 24 6.65 2.60 9.29
CA ALA A 24 5.92 1.44 9.78
C ALA A 24 5.89 0.29 8.77
N ALA A 25 6.14 0.51 7.48
CA ALA A 25 6.21 -0.54 6.47
C ALA A 25 7.62 -1.15 6.33
N LEU A 26 8.65 -0.56 6.96
CA LEU A 26 10.04 -1.07 6.94
C LEU A 26 10.16 -2.55 7.35
N PRO A 27 9.44 -3.05 8.38
CA PRO A 27 9.49 -4.46 8.74
C PRO A 27 8.92 -5.40 7.67
N VAL A 28 8.37 -4.89 6.55
CA VAL A 28 7.61 -5.59 5.48
C VAL A 28 6.34 -6.28 5.98
N LEU A 29 6.43 -7.00 7.10
CA LEU A 29 5.36 -7.64 7.87
C LEU A 29 4.20 -6.69 8.19
N THR A 30 4.53 -5.43 8.45
CA THR A 30 3.59 -4.39 8.84
C THR A 30 3.16 -3.52 7.67
N ALA A 31 3.60 -3.80 6.44
CA ALA A 31 3.29 -2.98 5.28
C ALA A 31 1.77 -2.87 5.02
N LEU A 32 1.05 -3.99 5.10
CA LEU A 32 -0.40 -4.02 4.89
C LEU A 32 -1.17 -3.31 6.04
N PRO A 33 -0.92 -3.61 7.33
CA PRO A 33 -1.48 -2.84 8.44
C PRO A 33 -1.14 -1.35 8.42
N ALA A 34 0.10 -0.98 8.07
CA ALA A 34 0.55 0.40 7.97
C ALA A 34 -0.19 1.15 6.85
N ALA A 35 -0.35 0.50 5.68
CA ALA A 35 -1.15 1.03 4.58
C ALA A 35 -2.59 1.30 5.00
N ALA A 36 -3.23 0.37 5.72
CA ALA A 36 -4.60 0.54 6.20
C ALA A 36 -4.74 1.66 7.24
N ALA A 37 -3.83 1.74 8.22
CA ALA A 37 -3.81 2.82 9.20
C ALA A 37 -3.58 4.19 8.55
N GLY A 38 -2.67 4.26 7.57
CA GLY A 38 -2.44 5.47 6.77
C GLY A 38 -3.64 5.85 5.92
N ALA A 39 -4.31 4.86 5.32
CA ALA A 39 -5.53 5.09 4.55
C ALA A 39 -6.64 5.68 5.41
N VAL A 40 -6.87 5.14 6.62
CA VAL A 40 -7.82 5.72 7.58
C VAL A 40 -7.45 7.17 7.88
N LEU A 41 -6.21 7.47 8.30
CA LEU A 41 -5.81 8.84 8.62
C LEU A 41 -5.98 9.81 7.46
N LEU A 42 -5.65 9.39 6.24
CA LEU A 42 -5.82 10.21 5.06
C LEU A 42 -7.30 10.46 4.77
N ARG A 43 -8.15 9.46 4.98
CA ARG A 43 -9.60 9.60 4.89
C ARG A 43 -10.16 10.55 5.96
N GLU A 44 -9.71 10.43 7.20
CA GLU A 44 -10.09 11.33 8.31
C GLU A 44 -9.64 12.78 8.05
N LEU A 45 -8.46 12.97 7.44
CA LEU A 45 -7.95 14.29 7.06
C LEU A 45 -8.77 14.92 5.93
N VAL A 46 -9.07 14.16 4.88
CA VAL A 46 -9.76 14.67 3.69
C VAL A 46 -11.25 14.92 3.96
N ASP A 47 -11.93 14.01 4.67
CA ASP A 47 -13.38 14.12 4.88
C ASP A 47 -13.73 15.03 6.06
N ASP A 48 -13.05 14.83 7.19
CA ASP A 48 -13.42 15.48 8.46
C ASP A 48 -12.52 16.68 8.77
N GLY A 49 -11.49 16.94 7.96
CA GLY A 49 -10.47 17.96 8.25
C GLY A 49 -9.66 17.67 9.52
N ARG A 50 -9.60 16.41 9.96
CA ARG A 50 -8.95 16.03 11.21
C ARG A 50 -7.44 15.95 11.03
N THR A 51 -6.70 16.75 11.80
CA THR A 51 -5.23 16.74 11.77
C THR A 51 -4.68 15.36 12.18
N PRO A 52 -3.85 14.71 11.35
CA PRO A 52 -3.27 13.42 11.64
C PRO A 52 -2.34 13.50 12.85
N THR A 53 -2.45 12.53 13.75
CA THR A 53 -1.62 12.44 14.96
C THR A 53 -0.91 11.08 15.02
N VAL A 54 0.37 11.08 15.39
CA VAL A 54 1.17 9.85 15.55
C VAL A 54 0.50 8.86 16.51
N ARG A 55 -0.06 9.35 17.62
CA ARG A 55 -0.80 8.50 18.58
C ARG A 55 -1.98 7.77 17.93
N ARG A 56 -2.74 8.46 17.07
CA ARG A 56 -3.87 7.87 16.35
C ARG A 56 -3.39 6.81 15.36
N PHE A 57 -2.30 7.09 14.63
CA PHE A 57 -1.67 6.11 13.75
C PHE A 57 -1.28 4.83 14.49
N VAL A 58 -0.60 4.95 15.63
CA VAL A 58 -0.16 3.79 16.43
C VAL A 58 -1.34 2.96 16.94
N VAL A 59 -2.44 3.62 17.34
CA VAL A 59 -3.67 2.92 17.76
C VAL A 59 -4.28 2.15 16.58
N LEU A 60 -4.41 2.78 15.41
CA LEU A 60 -4.95 2.15 14.20
C LEU A 60 -4.07 0.99 13.72
N LEU A 61 -2.74 1.18 13.74
CA LEU A 61 -1.78 0.15 13.42
C LEU A 61 -1.91 -1.04 14.37
N GLY A 62 -1.98 -0.79 15.67
CA GLY A 62 -2.19 -1.83 16.68
C GLY A 62 -3.51 -2.58 16.50
N GLN A 63 -4.57 -1.90 16.04
CA GLN A 63 -5.84 -2.55 15.70
C GLN A 63 -5.73 -3.40 14.42
N ALA A 64 -5.06 -2.89 13.39
CA ALA A 64 -4.88 -3.59 12.12
C ALA A 64 -3.99 -4.85 12.25
N VAL A 65 -2.94 -4.79 13.08
CA VAL A 65 -1.99 -5.90 13.32
C VAL A 65 -2.59 -7.04 14.16
N ARG A 66 -3.66 -6.78 14.93
CA ARG A 66 -4.28 -7.81 15.79
C ARG A 66 -4.88 -8.98 15.01
N ASP A 67 -5.25 -8.77 13.76
CA ASP A 67 -5.69 -9.84 12.88
C ASP A 67 -4.47 -10.57 12.30
N PRO A 68 -4.27 -11.88 12.56
CA PRO A 68 -3.11 -12.60 12.07
C PRO A 68 -3.01 -12.61 10.53
N VAL A 69 -4.14 -12.47 9.83
CA VAL A 69 -4.16 -12.40 8.36
C VAL A 69 -3.42 -11.16 7.86
N ALA A 70 -3.51 -10.05 8.59
CA ALA A 70 -2.88 -8.79 8.21
C ALA A 70 -1.35 -8.88 8.18
N VAL A 71 -0.77 -9.72 9.03
CA VAL A 71 0.69 -9.96 9.11
C VAL A 71 1.10 -11.14 8.22
N ALA A 72 0.28 -12.19 8.15
CA ALA A 72 0.58 -13.39 7.38
C ALA A 72 0.59 -13.13 5.87
N VAL A 73 -0.32 -12.30 5.35
CA VAL A 73 -0.45 -12.06 3.91
C VAL A 73 0.83 -11.42 3.31
N PRO A 74 1.38 -10.32 3.85
CA PRO A 74 2.66 -9.78 3.37
C PRO A 74 3.81 -10.80 3.41
N VAL A 75 3.87 -11.63 4.46
CA VAL A 75 4.88 -12.70 4.59
C VAL A 75 4.75 -13.71 3.47
N VAL A 76 3.54 -14.22 3.24
CA VAL A 76 3.29 -15.24 2.23
C VAL A 76 3.59 -14.69 0.84
N VAL A 77 3.16 -13.46 0.54
CA VAL A 77 3.44 -12.82 -0.75
C VAL A 77 4.95 -12.62 -0.96
N LEU A 78 5.67 -12.17 0.07
CA LEU A 78 7.12 -12.04 0.00
C LEU A 78 7.81 -13.39 -0.20
N ALA A 79 7.41 -14.40 0.57
CA ALA A 79 7.98 -15.75 0.48
C ALA A 79 7.76 -16.37 -0.90
N VAL A 80 6.54 -16.28 -1.43
CA VAL A 80 6.21 -16.73 -2.80
C VAL A 80 7.04 -15.98 -3.83
N GLY A 81 7.11 -14.65 -3.75
CA GLY A 81 7.90 -13.84 -4.68
C GLY A 81 9.40 -14.17 -4.65
N VAL A 82 9.96 -14.45 -3.47
CA VAL A 82 11.37 -14.89 -3.34
C VAL A 82 11.55 -16.27 -3.97
N LEU A 83 10.65 -17.21 -3.72
CA LEU A 83 10.70 -18.54 -4.32
C LEU A 83 10.59 -18.47 -5.85
N ASP A 84 9.71 -17.63 -6.38
CA ASP A 84 9.55 -17.40 -7.81
C ASP A 84 10.84 -16.88 -8.45
N VAL A 85 11.49 -15.89 -7.82
CA VAL A 85 12.76 -15.34 -8.29
C VAL A 85 13.86 -16.40 -8.26
N LEU A 86 13.98 -17.17 -7.18
CA LEU A 86 14.95 -18.27 -7.09
C LEU A 86 14.72 -19.32 -8.17
N ALA A 87 13.46 -19.64 -8.45
CA ALA A 87 13.08 -20.62 -9.46
C ALA A 87 13.44 -20.10 -10.88
N LEU A 88 13.18 -18.83 -11.17
CA LEU A 88 13.58 -18.18 -12.43
C LEU A 88 15.12 -18.16 -12.60
N LEU A 89 15.86 -17.81 -11.55
CA LEU A 89 17.32 -17.81 -11.55
C LEU A 89 17.91 -19.23 -11.66
N GLY A 90 17.19 -20.24 -11.15
CA GLY A 90 17.55 -21.65 -11.24
C GLY A 90 17.40 -22.27 -12.64
N GLY A 91 17.05 -21.47 -13.65
CA GLY A 91 16.98 -21.94 -15.05
C GLY A 91 15.68 -22.65 -15.39
N LEU A 92 14.55 -22.16 -14.86
CA LEU A 92 13.24 -22.75 -15.12
C LEU A 92 12.98 -22.88 -16.64
N PRO A 93 12.63 -24.08 -17.14
CA PRO A 93 12.25 -24.24 -18.54
C PRO A 93 11.00 -23.40 -18.83
N GLY A 94 11.09 -22.50 -19.81
CA GLY A 94 10.01 -21.56 -20.13
C GLY A 94 10.05 -20.24 -19.35
N ALA A 95 11.16 -19.89 -18.69
CA ALA A 95 11.32 -18.65 -17.92
C ALA A 95 10.97 -17.36 -18.69
N SER A 96 11.15 -17.34 -20.02
CA SER A 96 10.80 -16.18 -20.86
C SER A 96 9.30 -15.86 -20.87
N VAL A 97 8.45 -16.86 -20.67
CA VAL A 97 6.98 -16.70 -20.60
C VAL A 97 6.53 -16.64 -19.13
N LEU A 98 7.09 -17.51 -18.28
CA LEU A 98 6.68 -17.58 -16.87
C LEU A 98 7.09 -16.34 -16.07
N GLY A 99 8.24 -15.73 -16.35
CA GLY A 99 8.69 -14.52 -15.66
C GLY A 99 7.69 -13.36 -15.75
N PRO A 100 7.26 -12.95 -16.96
CA PRO A 100 6.23 -11.93 -17.12
C PRO A 100 4.90 -12.29 -16.47
N VAL A 101 4.46 -13.54 -16.56
CA VAL A 101 3.20 -14.01 -15.96
C VAL A 101 3.25 -13.91 -14.43
N ILE A 102 4.34 -14.35 -13.81
CA ILE A 102 4.57 -14.22 -12.37
C ILE A 102 4.60 -12.74 -11.98
N GLY A 103 5.32 -11.90 -12.73
CA GLY A 103 5.38 -10.46 -12.47
C GLY A 103 4.00 -9.81 -12.51
N LEU A 104 3.17 -10.15 -13.50
CA LEU A 104 1.79 -9.68 -13.60
C LEU A 104 0.92 -10.19 -12.45
N ALA A 105 1.08 -11.45 -12.05
CA ALA A 105 0.35 -12.03 -10.93
C ALA A 105 0.70 -11.32 -9.61
N LEU A 106 1.99 -11.12 -9.33
CA LEU A 106 2.46 -10.39 -8.15
C LEU A 106 1.98 -8.93 -8.16
N ALA A 107 2.03 -8.26 -9.30
CA ALA A 107 1.46 -6.92 -9.45
C ALA A 107 -0.04 -6.91 -9.12
N GLY A 108 -0.81 -7.87 -9.63
CA GLY A 108 -2.23 -8.05 -9.31
C GLY A 108 -2.49 -8.20 -7.82
N VAL A 109 -1.69 -9.02 -7.13
CA VAL A 109 -1.77 -9.19 -5.67
C VAL A 109 -1.51 -7.86 -4.95
N VAL A 110 -0.45 -7.14 -5.31
CA VAL A 110 -0.15 -5.82 -4.70
C VAL A 110 -1.31 -4.84 -4.88
N LEU A 111 -1.92 -4.80 -6.07
CA LEU A 111 -3.05 -3.91 -6.35
C LEU A 111 -4.27 -4.26 -5.49
N VAL A 112 -4.59 -5.55 -5.35
CA VAL A 112 -5.68 -6.02 -4.47
C VAL A 112 -5.40 -5.64 -3.03
N LEU A 113 -4.18 -5.87 -2.53
CA LEU A 113 -3.80 -5.53 -1.16
C LEU A 113 -3.91 -4.03 -0.89
N LEU A 114 -3.44 -3.19 -1.81
CA LEU A 114 -3.55 -1.74 -1.71
C LEU A 114 -5.01 -1.28 -1.67
N ARG A 115 -5.88 -1.85 -2.51
CA ARG A 115 -7.32 -1.56 -2.50
C ARG A 115 -7.99 -2.01 -1.21
N THR A 116 -7.68 -3.22 -0.74
CA THR A 116 -8.23 -3.74 0.50
C THR A 116 -7.79 -2.89 1.69
N ALA A 117 -6.52 -2.48 1.75
CA ALA A 117 -6.03 -1.54 2.76
C ALA A 117 -6.72 -0.18 2.68
N ALA A 118 -6.95 0.34 1.46
CA ALA A 118 -7.66 1.60 1.24
C ALA A 118 -9.13 1.56 1.65
N ARG A 119 -9.74 0.36 1.78
CA ARG A 119 -11.13 0.17 2.24
C ARG A 119 -11.24 -0.20 3.71
N TRP A 120 -10.17 -0.71 4.32
CA TRP A 120 -10.16 -1.18 5.71
C TRP A 120 -10.56 -0.08 6.69
N ASN A 121 -11.44 -0.42 7.64
CA ASN A 121 -11.77 0.39 8.81
C ASN A 121 -11.58 -0.39 10.12
N PRO A 122 -11.41 0.30 11.26
CA PRO A 122 -11.31 -0.34 12.56
C PRO A 122 -12.52 -1.24 12.85
N GLY A 123 -12.25 -2.52 13.11
CA GLY A 123 -13.29 -3.53 13.36
C GLY A 123 -13.52 -4.50 12.19
N ASP A 124 -13.01 -4.17 11.00
CA ASP A 124 -13.09 -5.07 9.85
C ASP A 124 -12.17 -6.28 10.00
N ARG A 125 -12.63 -7.42 9.47
CA ARG A 125 -11.85 -8.67 9.40
C ARG A 125 -11.14 -8.76 8.05
N TRP A 126 -9.82 -8.91 8.07
CA TRP A 126 -9.02 -8.90 6.84
C TRP A 126 -9.38 -10.04 5.89
N ALA A 127 -9.66 -11.22 6.43
CA ALA A 127 -10.08 -12.38 5.63
C ALA A 127 -11.32 -12.08 4.77
N VAL A 128 -12.29 -11.33 5.32
CA VAL A 128 -13.52 -10.98 4.60
C VAL A 128 -13.23 -9.98 3.50
N LEU A 129 -12.46 -8.93 3.81
CA LEU A 129 -12.11 -7.91 2.83
C LEU A 129 -11.25 -8.44 1.67
N LEU A 130 -10.42 -9.46 1.92
CA LEU A 130 -9.61 -10.12 0.90
C LEU A 130 -10.42 -11.13 0.07
N ALA A 131 -11.45 -11.75 0.66
CA ALA A 131 -12.35 -12.64 -0.06
C ALA A 131 -13.26 -11.90 -1.05
N GLU A 132 -13.55 -10.62 -0.79
CA GLU A 132 -14.43 -9.78 -1.61
C GLU A 132 -13.69 -8.53 -2.15
N PRO A 133 -12.74 -8.73 -3.09
CA PRO A 133 -12.04 -7.62 -3.70
C PRO A 133 -13.01 -6.70 -4.46
N SER A 134 -12.65 -5.41 -4.55
CA SER A 134 -13.43 -4.45 -5.33
C SER A 134 -13.51 -4.90 -6.79
N ARG A 135 -14.64 -4.64 -7.46
CA ARG A 135 -14.86 -4.89 -8.89
C ARG A 135 -14.67 -3.63 -9.75
N ASP A 136 -14.15 -2.55 -9.17
CA ASP A 136 -13.91 -1.29 -9.87
C ASP A 136 -12.64 -1.35 -10.73
N TRP A 137 -12.82 -1.76 -11.99
CA TRP A 137 -11.77 -1.84 -13.01
C TRP A 137 -11.11 -0.50 -13.32
N VAL A 138 -11.86 0.60 -13.26
CA VAL A 138 -11.33 1.93 -13.59
C VAL A 138 -10.31 2.34 -12.54
N GLY A 139 -10.62 2.12 -11.26
CA GLY A 139 -9.63 2.40 -10.23
C GLY A 139 -8.45 1.43 -10.21
N TYR A 140 -8.63 0.16 -10.58
CA TYR A 140 -7.45 -0.70 -10.82
C TYR A 140 -6.56 -0.16 -11.95
N ALA A 141 -7.13 0.37 -13.03
CA ALA A 141 -6.34 0.97 -14.11
C ALA A 141 -5.49 2.15 -13.62
N TYR A 142 -6.04 3.03 -12.76
CA TYR A 142 -5.25 4.11 -12.15
C TYR A 142 -4.13 3.58 -11.25
N LEU A 143 -4.37 2.52 -10.48
CA LEU A 143 -3.35 1.91 -9.64
C LEU A 143 -2.29 1.17 -10.44
N VAL A 144 -2.65 0.55 -11.56
CA VAL A 144 -1.67 -0.02 -12.51
C VAL A 144 -0.75 1.09 -13.02
N VAL A 145 -1.30 2.23 -13.44
CA VAL A 145 -0.49 3.38 -13.88
C VAL A 145 0.43 3.86 -12.75
N ALA A 146 -0.09 4.01 -11.53
CA ALA A 146 0.71 4.41 -10.38
C ALA A 146 1.85 3.41 -10.08
N LEU A 147 1.57 2.11 -10.18
CA LEU A 147 2.54 1.04 -9.97
C LEU A 147 3.62 1.03 -11.06
N VAL A 148 3.24 1.23 -12.33
CA VAL A 148 4.19 1.33 -13.45
C VAL A 148 5.10 2.53 -13.25
N VAL A 149 4.55 3.70 -12.91
CA VAL A 149 5.34 4.90 -12.63
C VAL A 149 6.29 4.66 -11.45
N ALA A 150 5.81 4.03 -10.37
CA ALA A 150 6.65 3.70 -9.23
C ALA A 150 7.80 2.75 -9.60
N ALA A 151 7.54 1.73 -10.41
CA ALA A 151 8.55 0.79 -10.90
C ALA A 151 9.61 1.49 -11.75
N LEU A 152 9.19 2.40 -12.65
CA LEU A 152 10.11 3.21 -13.45
C LEU A 152 10.98 4.11 -12.57
N VAL A 153 10.40 4.78 -11.57
CA VAL A 153 11.12 5.65 -10.63
C VAL A 153 12.16 4.85 -9.84
N ILE A 154 11.77 3.69 -9.29
CA ILE A 154 12.70 2.82 -8.56
C ILE A 154 13.81 2.31 -9.48
N GLY A 155 13.47 1.96 -10.72
CA GLY A 155 14.45 1.51 -11.71
C GLY A 155 15.50 2.57 -12.04
N GLN A 156 15.11 3.85 -12.09
CA GLN A 156 16.02 4.97 -12.32
C GLN A 156 16.80 5.38 -11.05
N ALA A 157 16.17 5.27 -9.89
CA ALA A 157 16.74 5.70 -8.62
C ALA A 157 16.32 4.73 -7.49
N PRO A 158 17.13 3.69 -7.22
CA PRO A 158 16.78 2.66 -6.22
C PRO A 158 16.53 3.18 -4.81
N ALA A 159 17.10 4.34 -4.45
CA ALA A 159 16.88 5.00 -3.16
C ALA A 159 15.39 5.30 -2.88
N PHE A 160 14.55 5.41 -3.92
CA PHE A 160 13.12 5.70 -3.77
C PHE A 160 12.28 4.51 -3.28
N VAL A 161 12.84 3.30 -3.18
CA VAL A 161 12.16 2.13 -2.61
C VAL A 161 11.57 2.42 -1.22
N VAL A 162 12.23 3.27 -0.45
CA VAL A 162 11.75 3.64 0.90
C VAL A 162 10.46 4.48 0.81
N VAL A 163 10.37 5.39 -0.15
CA VAL A 163 9.27 6.37 -0.24
C VAL A 163 8.06 5.83 -1.00
N VAL A 164 8.28 5.00 -2.02
CA VAL A 164 7.23 4.48 -2.91
C VAL A 164 6.05 3.81 -2.20
N PRO A 165 6.23 2.99 -1.15
CA PRO A 165 5.11 2.38 -0.44
C PRO A 165 4.10 3.41 0.07
N GLY A 166 4.58 4.52 0.65
CA GLY A 166 3.70 5.62 1.10
C GLY A 166 2.95 6.28 -0.05
N LEU A 167 3.60 6.47 -1.20
CA LEU A 167 2.98 7.04 -2.41
C LEU A 167 1.91 6.11 -3.00
N LEU A 168 2.13 4.80 -3.01
CA LEU A 168 1.16 3.83 -3.49
C LEU A 168 -0.08 3.77 -2.59
N VAL A 169 0.10 3.89 -1.27
CA VAL A 169 -1.01 4.00 -0.32
C VAL A 169 -1.82 5.28 -0.58
N PHE A 170 -1.13 6.41 -0.78
CA PHE A 170 -1.79 7.66 -1.14
C PHE A 170 -2.61 7.53 -2.44
N ALA A 171 -2.01 6.92 -3.48
CA ALA A 171 -2.70 6.66 -4.74
C ALA A 171 -3.92 5.75 -4.56
N ALA A 172 -3.82 4.70 -3.75
CA ALA A 172 -4.93 3.79 -3.45
C ALA A 172 -6.12 4.52 -2.81
N VAL A 173 -5.85 5.41 -1.84
CA VAL A 173 -6.89 6.23 -1.22
C VAL A 173 -7.47 7.24 -2.19
N ALA A 174 -6.65 7.90 -3.01
CA ALA A 174 -7.13 8.84 -4.01
C ALA A 174 -8.05 8.17 -5.04
N VAL A 175 -7.72 6.94 -5.45
CA VAL A 175 -8.52 6.15 -6.39
C VAL A 175 -9.85 5.70 -5.79
N GLU A 176 -9.89 5.31 -4.51
CA GLU A 176 -11.14 4.98 -3.81
C GLU A 176 -12.11 6.17 -3.73
N ARG A 177 -11.60 7.40 -3.88
CA ARG A 177 -12.33 8.66 -3.70
C ARG A 177 -12.74 9.35 -5.00
N ARG A 178 -12.43 8.77 -6.15
CA ARG A 178 -12.77 9.32 -7.47
C ARG A 178 -14.25 9.13 -7.79
#